data_AF-A0A382EQA1-F1
#
_entry.id   AF-A0A382EQA1-F1
#
_cell.length_a   1.000
_cell.length_b   1.000
_cell.length_c   1.000
_cell.angle_alpha   90.00
_cell.angle_beta   90.00
_cell.angle_gamma   90.00
#
_symmetry.space_group_name_H-M   'P 1'
#
loop_
_entity.id
_entity.type
_entity.pdbx_description
1 polymer ?
#
loop_
_entity_poly.entity_id
_entity_poly.type
_entity_poly.pdbx_seq_one_letter_code
_entity_poly.pdbx_strand_id
1 'polypeptide(L)' 'VGKRLKSEFPDAVTSWGEGDVRVRPGAIVEICRYLKDTPDLYMNYLSSITGVDYVESFELVYHLTS' A
#
# COMPACT_ATOMS: atom_id res chain seq x y z
N VAL A 1 1.04 -2.30 -10.09
CA VAL A 1 0.53 -2.72 -8.76
C VAL A 1 -0.87 -2.16 -8.46
N GLY A 2 -1.11 -0.84 -8.55
CA GLY A 2 -2.39 -0.21 -8.21
C GLY A 2 -3.66 -0.85 -8.81
N LYS A 3 -3.71 -1.04 -10.13
CA LYS A 3 -4.85 -1.70 -10.80
C LYS A 3 -5.14 -3.10 -10.25
N ARG A 4 -4.10 -3.88 -9.91
CA ARG A 4 -4.23 -5.22 -9.35
C ARG A 4 -4.76 -5.17 -7.92
N LEU A 5 -4.20 -4.30 -7.08
CA LEU A 5 -4.73 -4.09 -5.73
C LEU A 5 -6.18 -3.62 -5.74
N LYS A 6 -6.58 -2.76 -6.70
CA LYS A 6 -7.99 -2.34 -6.83
C LYS A 6 -8.91 -3.50 -7.21
N SER A 7 -8.42 -4.48 -7.96
CA SER A 7 -9.19 -5.69 -8.30
C SER A 7 -9.39 -6.60 -7.09
N GLU A 8 -8.33 -6.83 -6.31
CA GLU A 8 -8.36 -7.74 -5.14
C GLU A 8 -9.00 -7.10 -3.90
N PHE A 9 -8.80 -5.79 -3.73
CA PHE A 9 -9.31 -5.01 -2.60
C PHE A 9 -10.14 -3.81 -3.09
N PRO A 10 -11.28 -4.05 -3.74
CA PRO A 10 -12.05 -3.01 -4.43
C PRO A 10 -12.46 -1.87 -3.49
N ASP A 11 -12.78 -2.18 -2.23
CA ASP A 11 -13.17 -1.14 -1.30
C ASP A 11 -11.97 -0.50 -0.59
N ALA A 12 -10.85 -1.21 -0.44
CA ALA A 12 -9.70 -0.70 0.31
C ALA A 12 -8.87 0.31 -0.46
N VAL A 13 -8.73 0.17 -1.79
CA VAL A 13 -7.95 1.08 -2.62
C VAL A 13 -8.75 2.34 -2.94
N THR A 14 -8.29 3.48 -2.44
CA THR A 14 -8.94 4.79 -2.63
C THR A 14 -8.44 5.50 -3.89
N SER A 15 -7.15 5.39 -4.21
CA SER A 15 -6.55 5.89 -5.45
C SER A 15 -5.19 5.24 -5.73
N TRP A 16 -4.64 5.39 -6.93
CA TRP A 16 -3.26 4.99 -7.25
C TRP A 16 -2.65 5.89 -8.32
N GLY A 17 -1.34 6.08 -8.23
CA GLY A 17 -0.52 6.83 -9.19
C GLY A 17 0.49 5.92 -9.91
N GLU A 18 1.53 6.55 -10.47
CA GLU A 18 2.63 5.85 -11.15
C GLU A 18 3.52 5.10 -10.15
N GLY A 19 3.74 5.65 -8.95
CA GLY A 19 4.64 5.10 -7.93
C GLY A 19 3.99 4.69 -6.60
N ASP A 20 2.71 5.01 -6.38
CA ASP A 20 2.06 4.82 -5.08
C ASP A 20 0.61 4.31 -5.20
N VAL A 21 0.13 3.71 -4.12
CA VAL A 21 -1.25 3.26 -3.96
C VAL A 21 -1.75 3.72 -2.60
N ARG A 22 -2.87 4.46 -2.60
CA ARG A 22 -3.53 4.89 -1.37
C ARG A 22 -4.59 3.87 -0.97
N VAL A 23 -4.58 3.49 0.30
CA VAL A 23 -5.46 2.48 0.87
C VAL A 23 -6.12 2.96 2.16
N ARG A 24 -7.24 2.35 2.52
CA ARG A 24 -7.86 2.56 3.82
C ARG A 24 -6.96 2.00 4.93
N PRO A 25 -6.76 2.72 6.06
CA PRO A 25 -5.84 2.30 7.13
C PRO A 25 -6.10 0.88 7.65
N GLY A 26 -7.38 0.49 7.78
CA GLY A 26 -7.75 -0.84 8.29
C GLY A 26 -7.34 -2.01 7.38
N ALA A 27 -6.96 -1.77 6.13
CA ALA A 27 -6.57 -2.80 5.17
C ALA A 27 -5.05 -3.02 5.06
N ILE A 28 -4.23 -2.23 5.77
CA ILE A 28 -2.78 -2.21 5.55
C ILE A 28 -2.13 -3.59 5.76
N VAL A 29 -2.56 -4.36 6.75
CA VAL A 29 -2.02 -5.69 7.04
C VAL A 29 -2.30 -6.67 5.90
N GLU A 30 -3.52 -6.66 5.37
CA GLU A 30 -3.92 -7.55 4.27
C GLU A 30 -3.24 -7.16 2.96
N ILE A 31 -3.15 -5.86 2.68
CA ILE A 31 -2.42 -5.33 1.51
C ILE A 31 -0.94 -5.73 1.57
N CYS A 32 -0.25 -5.49 2.69
CA CYS A 32 1.17 -5.85 2.83
C CYS A 32 1.38 -7.36 2.71
N ARG A 33 0.50 -8.17 3.29
CA ARG A 33 0.56 -9.63 3.14
C ARG A 33 0.40 -10.06 1.69
N TYR A 34 -0.60 -9.51 0.99
CA TYR A 34 -0.80 -9.78 -0.43
C TYR A 34 0.42 -9.37 -1.28
N LEU A 35 0.96 -8.17 -1.05
CA LEU A 35 2.14 -7.68 -1.77
C LEU A 35 3.39 -8.55 -1.55
N LYS A 36 3.55 -9.11 -0.35
CA LYS A 36 4.63 -10.02 0.01
C LYS A 36 4.45 -11.42 -0.57
N ASP A 37 3.25 -11.99 -0.47
CA ASP A 37 3.00 -13.41 -0.70
C ASP A 37 2.52 -13.71 -2.13
N THR A 38 2.06 -12.71 -2.88
CA THR A 38 1.62 -12.88 -4.28
C THR A 38 2.83 -13.14 -5.18
N PRO A 39 2.85 -14.25 -5.94
CA PRO A 39 4.02 -14.73 -6.67
C PRO A 39 4.88 -13.65 -7.33
N ASP A 40 4.52 -13.05 -8.43
CA ASP A 40 5.35 -12.13 -9.20
C ASP A 40 5.64 -10.74 -8.58
N LEU A 41 5.13 -10.43 -7.37
CA LEU A 41 5.26 -9.09 -6.77
C LEU A 41 6.51 -8.93 -5.89
N TYR A 42 6.82 -9.96 -5.10
CA TYR A 42 8.00 -10.05 -4.22
C TYR A 42 8.26 -8.86 -3.30
N MET A 43 7.26 -8.02 -2.98
CA MET A 43 7.46 -6.83 -2.14
C MET A 43 7.59 -7.20 -0.65
N ASN A 44 8.68 -7.89 -0.33
CA ASN A 44 8.98 -8.54 0.93
C ASN A 44 10.05 -7.80 1.75
N TYR A 45 10.63 -6.73 1.21
CA TYR A 45 11.55 -5.85 1.90
C TYR A 45 10.88 -4.53 2.28
N LEU A 46 10.76 -4.27 3.58
CA LEU A 46 10.27 -3.00 4.13
C LEU A 46 11.44 -2.04 4.29
N SER A 47 11.59 -1.11 3.33
CA SER A 47 12.68 -0.13 3.31
C SER A 47 12.51 0.93 4.40
N SER A 48 11.29 1.45 4.56
CA SER A 48 10.96 2.44 5.59
C SER A 48 9.45 2.59 5.79
N ILE A 49 9.08 3.12 6.96
CA ILE A 49 7.75 3.68 7.23
C ILE A 49 7.97 5.13 7.62
N THR A 50 7.35 6.05 6.89
CA THR A 50 7.44 7.49 7.14
C THR A 50 6.04 8.07 7.34
N GLY A 51 5.98 9.31 7.85
CA GLY A 51 4.73 10.01 8.10
C GLY A 51 4.76 11.41 7.50
N VAL A 52 3.62 11.84 6.95
CA VAL A 52 3.36 13.24 6.58
C VAL A 52 2.30 13.79 7.52
N ASP A 53 2.61 14.91 8.15
CA ASP A 53 1.70 15.63 9.05
C ASP A 53 0.89 16.65 8.25
N TYR A 54 -0.41 16.42 8.14
CA TYR A 54 -1.38 17.37 7.61
C TYR A 54 -2.23 17.93 8.76
N VAL A 55 -2.78 19.13 8.56
CA VAL A 55 -3.58 19.84 9.58
C VAL A 55 -4.67 18.98 10.22
N GLU A 56 -5.32 18.10 9.45
CA GLU A 56 -6.45 17.28 9.93
C GLU A 56 -6.12 15.78 10.07
N SER A 57 -4.93 15.34 9.64
CA SER A 57 -4.60 13.90 9.61
C SER A 57 -3.11 13.63 9.45
N PHE A 58 -2.69 12.42 9.81
CA PHE A 58 -1.39 11.90 9.42
C PHE A 58 -1.55 10.92 8.26
N GLU A 59 -0.70 11.05 7.24
CA GLU A 59 -0.54 10.03 6.20
C GLU A 59 0.69 9.18 6.52
N LEU A 60 0.53 7.86 6.57
CA LEU A 60 1.64 6.92 6.73
C LEU A 60 2.02 6.36 5.36
N VAL A 61 3.30 6.44 5.02
CA VAL A 61 3.85 5.95 3.75
C VAL A 61 4.73 4.73 4.03
N TYR A 62 4.37 3.62 3.40
CA TYR A 62 5.12 2.36 3.47
C TYR A 62 5.93 2.20 2.19
N HIS A 63 7.25 2.22 2.30
CA HIS A 63 8.14 1.96 1.18
C HIS A 63 8.53 0.48 1.15
N LEU A 64 7.96 -0.26 0.20
CA LEU A 64 8.27 -1.67 -0.03
C LEU A 64 9.10 -1.84 -1.31
N THR A 65 9.96 -2.84 -1.35
CA THR A 65 10.81 -3.16 -2.51
C THR A 65 10.81 -4.66 -2.76
N SER A 66 10.91 -5.03 -4.04
CA SER A 66 11.01 -6.40 -4.56
C SER A 66 12.45 -6.86 -4.76
#